data_AF-A0A8X6UUZ2-F1
#
_entry.id   AF-A0A8X6UUZ2-F1
#
_cell.length_a   1.000
_cell.length_b   1.000
_cell.length_c   1.000
_cell.angle_alpha   90.00
_cell.angle_beta   90.00
_cell.angle_gamma   90.00
#
_symmetry.space_group_name_H-M   'P 1'
#
loop_
_entity.id
_entity.type
_entity.pdbx_description
1 polymer ?
#
loop_
_entity_poly.entity_id
_entity_poly.type
_entity_poly.pdbx_seq_one_letter_code
_entity_poly.pdbx_strand_id
1 'polypeptide(L)'
;MHLSANGHVYWDGHTVQNERDRISCRRPSYDETTNNSGISLSALLNAELYSRQMTQLADGDISSKKVANISDVCESMKQQLLILVDWAKNIPQFCDLPLDDQV
;
A
#
# COMPACT_ATOMS: atom_id res chain seq x y z
N MET A 1 9.15 41.60 -0.36
CA MET A 1 8.02 42.53 -0.09
C MET A 1 8.11 43.68 -1.07
N HIS A 2 7.16 43.82 -1.99
CA HIS A 2 7.12 44.96 -2.91
C HIS A 2 5.85 45.75 -2.62
N LEU A 3 6.00 47.02 -2.25
CA LEU A 3 4.87 47.93 -2.06
C LEU A 3 4.36 48.35 -3.44
N SER A 4 3.08 48.09 -3.71
CA SER A 4 2.39 48.72 -4.84
C SER A 4 2.06 50.17 -4.49
N ALA A 5 2.06 51.05 -5.49
CA ALA A 5 1.83 52.50 -5.34
C ALA A 5 0.47 52.87 -4.69
N ASN A 6 -0.47 51.92 -4.61
CA ASN A 6 -1.77 52.07 -3.95
C ASN A 6 -1.80 51.58 -2.48
N GLY A 7 -0.64 51.32 -1.86
CA GLY A 7 -0.54 50.95 -0.44
C GLY A 7 -0.93 49.50 -0.11
N HIS A 8 -1.36 48.70 -1.08
CA HIS A 8 -1.61 47.27 -0.88
C HIS A 8 -0.30 46.48 -0.95
N VAL A 9 -0.03 45.71 0.09
CA VAL A 9 1.14 44.83 0.20
C VAL A 9 0.81 43.50 -0.47
N TYR A 10 1.51 43.16 -1.55
CA TYR A 10 1.39 41.86 -2.19
C TYR A 10 2.58 40.98 -1.81
N TRP A 11 2.30 39.75 -1.42
CA TRP A 11 3.30 38.69 -1.29
C TRP A 11 3.64 38.21 -2.70
N ASP A 12 4.90 38.35 -3.11
CA ASP A 12 5.38 37.75 -4.36
C ASP A 12 5.48 36.24 -4.14
N GLY A 13 4.63 35.48 -4.83
CA GLY A 13 4.58 34.01 -4.72
C GLY A 13 5.93 33.34 -5.03
N HIS A 14 6.80 34.00 -5.80
CA HIS A 14 8.15 33.50 -6.07
C HIS A 14 9.12 33.66 -4.88
N THR A 15 8.76 34.48 -3.88
CA THR A 15 9.52 34.66 -2.63
C THR A 15 8.96 33.87 -1.46
N VAL A 16 7.79 33.25 -1.62
CA VAL A 16 7.17 32.37 -0.62
C VAL A 16 7.66 30.95 -0.88
N GLN A 17 8.63 30.51 -0.08
CA GLN A 17 9.15 29.15 -0.18
C GLN A 17 8.26 28.22 0.65
N ASN A 18 7.67 27.18 0.01
CA ASN A 18 6.65 26.26 0.56
C ASN A 18 6.77 26.02 2.07
N GLU A 19 7.61 25.06 2.44
CA GLU A 19 7.91 24.69 3.81
C GLU A 19 9.29 24.04 3.81
N ARG A 20 10.13 24.39 4.78
CA ARG A 20 11.47 23.82 4.93
C ARG A 20 11.42 22.74 5.99
N ASP A 21 12.20 21.67 5.81
CA ASP A 21 12.38 20.64 6.83
C ASP A 21 12.73 21.25 8.20
N ARG A 22 12.24 20.62 9.27
CA ARG A 22 12.49 21.08 10.64
C ARG A 22 13.99 21.18 10.90
N ILE A 23 14.46 22.38 11.21
CA ILE A 23 15.87 22.68 11.56
C ILE A 23 16.24 22.13 12.96
N SER A 24 15.28 21.59 13.72
CA SER A 24 15.47 21.19 15.11
C SER A 24 16.03 19.77 15.24
N CYS A 25 17.29 19.65 15.70
CA CYS A 25 17.89 18.40 16.20
C CYS A 25 17.41 18.03 17.62
N ARG A 26 16.42 18.72 18.21
CA ARG A 26 15.82 18.23 19.47
C ARG A 26 15.01 16.97 19.16
N ARG A 27 15.55 15.87 19.70
CA ARG A 27 14.98 14.54 19.96
C ARG A 27 13.60 14.35 19.27
N PRO A 28 13.48 13.51 18.23
CA PRO A 28 12.17 13.14 17.73
C PRO A 28 11.34 12.70 18.94
N SER A 29 10.18 13.33 19.13
CA SER A 29 9.24 12.90 20.15
C SER A 29 9.02 11.41 19.94
N TYR A 30 9.34 10.63 20.96
CA TYR A 30 9.36 9.16 20.94
C TYR A 30 8.00 8.54 20.54
N ASP A 31 6.95 9.36 20.41
CA ASP A 31 5.60 8.96 20.02
C ASP A 31 5.35 8.78 18.51
N GLU A 32 6.28 9.13 17.62
CA GLU A 32 6.05 8.84 16.19
C GLU A 32 6.27 7.35 15.86
N THR A 33 7.07 6.68 16.68
CA THR A 33 7.31 5.22 16.63
C THR A 33 6.28 4.38 17.38
N THR A 34 5.37 5.00 18.16
CA THR A 34 4.32 4.27 18.91
C THR A 34 3.00 4.13 18.15
N ASN A 35 2.87 4.77 16.98
CA ASN A 35 1.80 4.44 16.04
C ASN A 35 2.13 3.14 15.30
N ASN A 36 2.05 2.03 16.04
CA ASN A 36 1.97 0.66 15.55
C ASN A 36 0.65 0.41 14.76
N SER A 37 0.06 1.46 14.18
CA SER A 37 -1.20 1.48 13.45
C SER A 37 -1.01 1.26 11.94
N GLY A 38 0.24 1.20 11.46
CA GLY A 38 0.57 0.89 10.07
C GLY A 38 0.54 -0.60 9.75
N ILE A 39 0.54 -0.92 8.45
CA ILE A 39 0.68 -2.30 7.97
C ILE A 39 1.99 -2.88 8.50
N SER A 40 1.90 -4.00 9.23
CA SER A 40 3.07 -4.69 9.78
C SER A 40 3.53 -5.83 8.89
N LEU A 41 4.84 -6.14 8.89
CA LEU A 41 5.39 -7.27 8.15
C LEU A 41 4.72 -8.60 8.55
N SER A 42 4.43 -8.77 9.84
CA SER A 42 3.75 -9.95 10.37
C SER A 42 2.33 -10.09 9.82
N ALA A 43 1.59 -8.98 9.66
CA ALA A 43 0.26 -9.00 9.06
C ALA A 43 0.31 -9.43 7.59
N LEU A 44 1.27 -8.91 6.82
CA LEU A 44 1.49 -9.32 5.42
C LEU A 44 1.87 -10.80 5.30
N LEU A 45 2.76 -11.29 6.17
CA LEU A 45 3.17 -12.69 6.20
C LEU A 45 1.99 -13.62 6.51
N ASN A 46 1.16 -13.24 7.50
CA ASN A 46 -0.03 -14.02 7.84
C ASN A 46 -1.04 -14.04 6.69
N ALA A 47 -1.30 -12.89 6.05
CA ALA A 47 -2.18 -12.80 4.88
C ALA A 47 -1.69 -13.71 3.74
N GLU A 48 -0.39 -13.73 3.46
CA GLU A 48 0.22 -14.63 2.46
C GLU A 48 -0.02 -16.10 2.82
N LEU A 49 0.26 -16.50 4.07
CA LEU A 49 0.08 -17.88 4.53
C LEU A 49 -1.37 -18.36 4.41
N TYR A 50 -2.35 -17.52 4.77
CA TYR A 50 -3.77 -17.85 4.64
C TYR A 50 -4.20 -17.93 3.17
N SER A 51 -3.77 -17.00 2.33
CA SER A 51 -4.11 -16.98 0.90
C SER A 51 -3.56 -18.20 0.14
N ARG A 52 -2.41 -18.72 0.57
CA ARG A 52 -1.78 -19.92 0.01
C ARG A 52 -2.49 -21.22 0.38
N GLN A 53 -3.16 -21.31 1.53
CA GLN A 53 -3.91 -22.53 1.91
C GLN A 53 -5.06 -22.83 0.95
N MET A 54 -5.64 -21.79 0.33
CA MET A 54 -6.65 -21.93 -0.73
C MET A 54 -6.08 -22.52 -2.02
N THR A 55 -4.78 -22.36 -2.25
CA THR A 55 -4.09 -22.86 -3.44
C THR A 55 -3.22 -24.02 -3.04
N GLN A 56 -3.77 -25.23 -3.06
CA GLN A 56 -2.94 -26.43 -3.01
C GLN A 56 -2.13 -26.52 -4.31
N LEU A 57 -1.05 -25.74 -4.40
CA LEU A 57 0.01 -25.98 -5.34
C LEU A 57 0.67 -27.26 -4.85
N ALA A 58 0.15 -28.39 -5.34
CA ALA A 58 0.79 -29.68 -5.12
C ALA A 58 2.27 -29.52 -5.51
N ASP A 59 3.15 -29.75 -4.54
CA ASP A 59 4.59 -29.85 -4.73
C ASP A 59 4.86 -31.15 -5.52
N GLY A 60 4.40 -31.15 -6.77
CA GLY A 60 4.45 -32.25 -7.69
C GLY A 60 5.55 -31.99 -8.70
N ASP A 61 6.36 -33.03 -8.92
CA ASP A 61 7.44 -33.06 -9.90
C ASP A 61 7.02 -32.41 -11.22
N ILE A 62 7.76 -31.38 -11.62
CA ILE A 62 7.51 -30.62 -12.85
C ILE A 62 7.58 -31.52 -14.10
N SER A 63 8.30 -32.64 -14.04
CA SER A 63 8.40 -33.61 -15.13
C SER A 63 7.04 -34.25 -15.49
N SER A 64 6.10 -34.26 -14.53
CA SER A 64 4.77 -34.85 -14.70
C SER A 64 3.67 -33.84 -15.09
N LYS A 65 4.01 -32.55 -15.18
CA LYS A 65 3.03 -31.48 -15.45
C LYS A 65 2.67 -31.43 -16.94
N LYS A 66 1.38 -31.38 -17.22
CA LYS A 66 0.85 -31.24 -18.59
C LYS A 66 1.09 -29.83 -19.11
N VAL A 67 1.25 -29.69 -20.43
CA VAL A 67 1.27 -28.38 -21.11
C VAL A 67 -0.12 -27.76 -20.97
N ALA A 68 -0.17 -26.56 -20.40
CA ALA A 68 -1.41 -25.80 -20.22
C ALA A 68 -1.93 -25.28 -21.57
N ASN A 69 -3.25 -25.37 -21.76
CA ASN A 69 -3.94 -24.71 -22.85
C ASN A 69 -4.47 -23.32 -22.41
N ILE A 70 -5.06 -22.56 -23.34
CA ILE A 70 -5.56 -21.21 -23.06
C ILE A 70 -6.63 -21.20 -21.95
N SER A 71 -7.52 -22.20 -21.92
CA SER A 71 -8.54 -22.32 -20.87
C SER A 71 -7.92 -22.53 -19.50
N ASP A 72 -6.86 -23.34 -19.41
CA ASP A 72 -6.15 -23.58 -18.14
C ASP A 72 -5.50 -22.28 -17.63
N VAL A 73 -4.94 -21.48 -18.55
CA VAL A 73 -4.36 -20.16 -18.23
C VAL A 73 -5.45 -19.22 -17.73
N CYS A 74 -6.58 -19.11 -18.43
CA CYS A 74 -7.69 -18.26 -18.02
C CYS A 74 -8.27 -18.65 -16.67
N GLU A 75 -8.45 -19.95 -16.40
CA GLU A 75 -8.93 -20.42 -15.10
C GLU A 75 -7.91 -20.13 -13.99
N SER A 76 -6.61 -20.30 -14.27
CA SER A 76 -5.56 -19.95 -13.30
C SER A 76 -5.54 -18.45 -12.98
N MET A 77 -5.72 -17.58 -13.98
CA MET A 77 -5.80 -16.13 -13.78
C MET A 77 -7.00 -15.78 -12.89
N LYS A 78 -8.17 -16.35 -13.17
CA LYS A 78 -9.36 -16.17 -12.33
C LYS A 78 -9.11 -16.60 -10.89
N GLN A 79 -8.50 -17.77 -10.69
CA GLN A 79 -8.14 -18.24 -9.34
C GLN A 79 -7.18 -17.29 -8.63
N GLN A 80 -6.12 -16.83 -9.32
CA GLN A 80 -5.16 -15.87 -8.76
C GLN A 80 -5.82 -14.54 -8.39
N LEU A 81 -6.75 -14.04 -9.20
CA LEU A 81 -7.51 -12.82 -8.87
C LEU A 81 -8.37 -13.00 -7.61
N LEU A 82 -9.02 -14.16 -7.44
CA LEU A 82 -9.78 -14.46 -6.22
C LEU A 82 -8.86 -14.52 -4.99
N ILE A 83 -7.69 -15.15 -5.13
CA ILE A 83 -6.68 -15.22 -4.06
C ILE A 83 -6.20 -13.83 -3.64
N LEU A 84 -5.99 -12.91 -4.59
CA LEU A 84 -5.61 -11.53 -4.28
C LEU A 84 -6.67 -10.81 -3.47
N VAL A 85 -7.95 -10.99 -3.82
CA VAL A 85 -9.06 -10.42 -3.07
C VAL A 85 -9.08 -10.95 -1.63
N ASP A 86 -8.89 -12.25 -1.45
CA ASP A 86 -8.86 -12.85 -0.11
C ASP A 86 -7.60 -12.47 0.68
N TRP A 87 -6.45 -12.34 0.01
CA TRP A 87 -5.22 -11.83 0.61
C TRP A 87 -5.43 -10.41 1.16
N ALA A 88 -6.04 -9.52 0.38
CA ALA A 88 -6.31 -8.15 0.78
C ALA A 88 -7.25 -8.06 1.99
N LYS A 89 -8.30 -8.91 2.04
CA LYS A 89 -9.20 -9.01 3.21
C LYS A 89 -8.52 -9.45 4.51
N ASN A 90 -7.34 -10.08 4.42
CA ASN A 90 -6.58 -10.50 5.59
C ASN A 90 -5.64 -9.39 6.13
N ILE A 91 -5.64 -8.21 5.50
CA ILE A 91 -4.90 -7.02 5.96
C ILE A 91 -5.87 -6.09 6.68
N PRO A 92 -5.81 -5.94 8.02
CA PRO A 92 -6.78 -5.15 8.78
C PRO A 92 -6.92 -3.70 8.28
N GLN A 93 -5.81 -3.05 7.96
CA GLN A 93 -5.81 -1.67 7.47
C GLN A 93 -6.46 -1.51 6.10
N PHE A 94 -6.44 -2.55 5.26
CA PHE A 94 -7.14 -2.52 3.98
C PHE A 94 -8.65 -2.58 4.20
N CYS A 95 -9.11 -3.39 5.16
CA CYS A 95 -10.52 -3.50 5.52
C CYS A 95 -11.10 -2.20 6.09
N ASP A 96 -10.27 -1.34 6.68
CA ASP A 96 -10.68 -0.05 7.25
C ASP A 96 -10.84 1.06 6.18
N LEU A 97 -10.41 0.81 4.93
CA LEU A 97 -10.57 1.78 3.84
C LEU A 97 -12.04 1.93 3.41
N PRO A 98 -12.45 3.09 2.89
CA PRO A 98 -13.73 3.23 2.18
C PRO A 98 -13.89 2.19 1.08
N LEU A 99 -15.12 1.70 0.85
CA LEU A 99 -15.36 0.66 -0.15
C LEU A 99 -14.91 1.07 -1.56
N ASP A 100 -15.08 2.35 -1.91
CA ASP A 100 -14.64 2.91 -3.20
C ASP A 100 -13.11 2.84 -3.39
N ASP A 101 -12.36 2.80 -2.29
CA ASP A 101 -10.90 2.68 -2.30
C ASP A 101 -10.43 1.20 -2.25
N GLN A 102 -11.35 0.25 -2.01
CA GLN A 102 -11.07 -1.19 -1.99
C GLN A 102 -11.32 -1.88 -3.34
N VAL A 103 -12.02 -1.21 -4.28
CA VAL A 103 -12.46 -1.76 -5.58
C VAL A 103 -11.64 -1.25 -6.76
#